data_AF-A0A803KTT6-F1
#
_entry.id   AF-A0A803KTT6-F1
#
_cell.length_a   1.000
_cell.length_b   1.000
_cell.length_c   1.000
_cell.angle_alpha   90.00
_cell.angle_beta   90.00
_cell.angle_gamma   90.00
#
_symmetry.space_group_name_H-M   'P 1'
#
loop_
_entity.id
_entity.type
_entity.pdbx_description
1 polymer ?
#
loop_
_entity_poly.entity_id
_entity_poly.type
_entity_poly.pdbx_seq_one_letter_code
_entity_poly.pdbx_strand_id
1 'polypeptide(L)'
;MGKAPRDSALEHYIQPGSLSVVAAMAEEVATGKVDSIFHIGDISYATGFLVEWDYFLHLITPLASRVSYMTAIGNHERDYADSGSVYLTPDSGGECGVPYECYFPMPTSLKDKPWYSIEQGPVHFTVISTEHKWTPGSEQVDLVLFGHVHNYERTCAVYRGKCKARPTKDENGVDTFDNSNYSAPVQAVFGMAGFTLDEFSPILVNSNTREVEDSFRIIMK
;
A
#
# COMPACT_ATOMS: atom_id res chain seq x y z
N MET A 1 0.68 4.58 5.45
CA MET A 1 1.67 4.75 6.54
C MET A 1 1.33 6.09 7.17
N GLY A 2 2.24 7.01 7.50
CA GLY A 2 1.86 8.34 8.00
C GLY A 2 2.96 8.96 8.84
N LYS A 3 2.63 9.94 9.67
CA LYS A 3 3.54 10.55 10.64
C LYS A 3 2.91 10.66 12.02
N ALA A 4 3.75 10.85 13.02
CA ALA A 4 3.33 11.20 14.36
C ALA A 4 4.39 12.08 15.02
N PRO A 5 3.98 13.03 15.88
CA PRO A 5 4.91 13.90 16.58
C PRO A 5 5.73 13.10 17.60
N ARG A 6 6.98 13.52 17.84
CA ARG A 6 7.85 12.96 18.88
C ARG A 6 7.76 13.74 20.20
N ASP A 7 7.01 14.82 20.20
CA ASP A 7 6.83 15.74 21.30
C ASP A 7 5.34 16.12 21.44
N SER A 8 5.05 17.16 22.21
CA SER A 8 3.68 17.62 22.48
C SER A 8 3.06 18.43 21.32
N ALA A 9 3.63 18.41 20.12
CA ALA A 9 3.04 19.06 18.96
C ALA A 9 1.67 18.45 18.62
N LEU A 10 0.75 19.30 18.18
CA LEU A 10 -0.55 18.89 17.65
C LEU A 10 -0.47 18.86 16.12
N GLU A 11 -0.91 17.75 15.53
CA GLU A 11 -0.95 17.54 14.08
C GLU A 11 -2.40 17.34 13.62
N HIS A 12 -2.68 17.56 12.33
CA HIS A 12 -4.05 17.44 11.82
C HIS A 12 -4.53 15.98 11.87
N TYR A 13 -3.74 15.06 11.32
CA TYR A 13 -3.91 13.63 11.48
C TYR A 13 -2.68 13.02 12.17
N ILE A 14 -2.92 12.15 13.17
CA ILE A 14 -1.86 11.44 13.89
C ILE A 14 -1.95 9.96 13.55
N GLN A 15 -0.86 9.38 13.04
CA GLN A 15 -0.71 7.95 12.78
C GLN A 15 0.20 7.33 13.85
N PRO A 16 -0.32 6.90 15.00
CA PRO A 16 0.49 6.51 16.16
C PRO A 16 1.43 5.33 15.87
N GLY A 17 1.10 4.46 14.91
CA GLY A 17 1.96 3.34 14.52
C GLY A 17 3.14 3.73 13.62
N SER A 18 3.11 4.92 13.02
CA SER A 18 4.08 5.33 11.97
C SER A 18 5.52 5.30 12.44
N LEU A 19 5.82 5.84 13.63
CA LEU A 19 7.17 5.88 14.18
C LEU A 19 7.74 4.48 14.43
N SER A 20 6.92 3.57 14.98
CA SER A 20 7.32 2.20 15.27
C SER A 20 7.58 1.41 13.99
N VAL A 21 6.71 1.56 12.98
CA VAL A 21 6.87 0.90 11.68
C VAL A 21 8.12 1.39 10.97
N VAL A 22 8.35 2.72 10.90
CA VAL A 22 9.54 3.29 10.26
C VAL A 22 10.82 2.85 10.98
N ALA A 23 10.81 2.78 12.32
CA ALA A 23 11.95 2.29 13.08
C ALA A 23 12.27 0.82 12.78
N ALA A 24 11.26 -0.07 12.82
CA ALA A 24 11.43 -1.48 12.49
C ALA A 24 11.90 -1.69 11.04
N MET A 25 11.33 -0.94 10.09
CA MET A 25 11.77 -0.96 8.70
C MET A 25 13.22 -0.51 8.55
N ALA A 26 13.66 0.50 9.31
CA ALA A 26 15.03 0.99 9.24
C ALA A 26 16.03 -0.05 9.75
N GLU A 27 15.68 -0.79 10.80
CA GLU A 27 16.46 -1.92 11.30
C GLU A 27 16.56 -3.04 10.25
N GLU A 28 15.45 -3.39 9.60
CA GLU A 28 15.42 -4.43 8.55
C GLU A 28 16.22 -4.00 7.30
N VAL A 29 16.08 -2.74 6.85
CA VAL A 29 16.89 -2.18 5.75
C VAL A 29 18.38 -2.19 6.11
N ALA A 30 18.74 -1.93 7.37
CA ALA A 30 20.13 -1.97 7.82
C ALA A 30 20.76 -3.37 7.75
N THR A 31 19.96 -4.45 7.68
CA THR A 31 20.48 -5.81 7.48
C THR A 31 21.02 -6.05 6.07
N GLY A 32 20.70 -5.17 5.11
CA GLY A 32 21.06 -5.32 3.70
C GLY A 32 20.25 -6.39 2.95
N LYS A 33 19.13 -6.86 3.54
CA LYS A 33 18.24 -7.88 2.94
C LYS A 33 16.97 -7.30 2.31
N VAL A 34 16.79 -5.98 2.37
CA VAL A 34 15.65 -5.28 1.76
C VAL A 34 16.18 -4.53 0.56
N ASP A 35 15.70 -4.89 -0.63
CA ASP A 35 16.13 -4.25 -1.87
C ASP A 35 15.24 -3.05 -2.24
N SER A 36 13.95 -3.07 -1.85
CA SER A 36 13.00 -1.99 -2.11
C SER A 36 11.81 -2.02 -1.17
N ILE A 37 11.14 -0.87 -1.10
CA ILE A 37 9.92 -0.63 -0.32
C ILE A 37 8.83 -0.18 -1.28
N PHE A 38 7.62 -0.74 -1.13
CA PHE A 38 6.41 -0.28 -1.80
C PHE A 38 5.43 0.26 -0.75
N HIS A 39 5.05 1.53 -0.87
CA HIS A 39 4.09 2.21 0.00
C HIS A 39 2.81 2.51 -0.80
N ILE A 40 1.80 1.67 -0.62
CA ILE A 40 0.64 1.57 -1.51
C ILE A 40 -0.53 2.46 -1.09
N GLY A 41 -0.35 3.77 -1.18
CA GLY A 41 -1.36 4.78 -0.87
C GLY A 41 -1.35 5.25 0.57
N ASP A 42 -2.04 6.35 0.83
CA ASP A 42 -2.20 7.00 2.13
C ASP A 42 -0.85 7.26 2.81
N ILE A 43 -0.13 8.20 2.19
CA ILE A 43 1.31 8.38 2.37
C ILE A 43 1.59 9.15 3.65
N SER A 44 1.21 10.43 3.66
CA SER A 44 1.57 11.37 4.72
C SER A 44 0.38 11.79 5.57
N TYR A 45 -0.85 11.68 5.03
CA TYR A 45 -2.06 12.30 5.56
C TYR A 45 -1.93 13.82 5.78
N ALA A 46 -1.12 14.50 4.96
CA ALA A 46 -0.99 15.95 5.01
C ALA A 46 -2.32 16.67 4.72
N THR A 47 -3.12 16.13 3.79
CA THR A 47 -4.49 16.54 3.48
C THR A 47 -4.68 18.07 3.47
N GLY A 48 -3.84 18.78 2.74
CA GLY A 48 -3.88 20.25 2.57
C GLY A 48 -2.94 21.03 3.49
N PHE A 49 -2.38 20.42 4.53
CA PHE A 49 -1.37 21.01 5.41
C PHE A 49 0.04 20.67 4.91
N LEU A 50 0.53 21.36 3.88
CA LEU A 50 1.75 20.96 3.15
C LEU A 50 3.02 20.77 3.99
N VAL A 51 3.14 21.43 5.15
CA VAL A 51 4.26 21.21 6.09
C VAL A 51 4.35 19.75 6.56
N GLU A 52 3.22 19.04 6.55
CA GLU A 52 3.13 17.65 6.95
C GLU A 52 3.86 16.70 5.99
N TRP A 53 3.97 17.07 4.71
CA TRP A 53 4.83 16.36 3.75
C TRP A 53 6.30 16.45 4.13
N ASP A 54 6.79 17.62 4.58
CA ASP A 54 8.19 17.78 4.99
C ASP A 54 8.53 16.89 6.18
N TYR A 55 7.63 16.82 7.17
CA TYR A 55 7.79 15.91 8.31
C TYR A 55 7.84 14.45 7.88
N PHE A 56 6.93 14.03 6.99
CA PHE A 56 6.90 12.67 6.49
C PHE A 56 8.17 12.31 5.71
N LEU A 57 8.60 13.18 4.78
CA LEU A 57 9.81 12.98 3.98
C LEU A 57 11.07 12.91 4.87
N HIS A 58 11.13 13.73 5.92
CA HIS A 58 12.20 13.64 6.91
C HIS A 58 12.14 12.30 7.68
N LEU A 59 10.95 11.88 8.10
CA LEU A 59 10.75 10.63 8.83
C LEU A 59 11.23 9.41 8.03
N ILE A 60 10.94 9.32 6.73
CA ILE A 60 11.33 8.18 5.88
C ILE A 60 12.75 8.27 5.34
N THR A 61 13.50 9.34 5.61
CA THR A 61 14.87 9.53 5.11
C THR A 61 15.78 8.32 5.37
N PRO A 62 15.78 7.65 6.55
CA PRO A 62 16.59 6.46 6.79
C PRO A 62 16.27 5.27 5.87
N LEU A 63 15.07 5.24 5.28
CA LEU A 63 14.59 4.22 4.36
C LEU A 63 14.85 4.62 2.90
N ALA A 64 14.26 5.74 2.47
CA ALA A 64 14.22 6.18 1.08
C ALA A 64 15.59 6.65 0.54
N SER A 65 16.53 6.98 1.43
CA SER A 65 17.92 7.28 1.02
C SER A 65 18.79 6.04 0.79
N ARG A 66 18.30 4.84 1.13
CA ARG A 66 19.08 3.60 1.09
C ARG A 66 18.58 2.61 0.05
N VAL A 67 17.28 2.50 -0.12
CA VAL A 67 16.61 1.57 -1.02
C VAL A 67 15.55 2.29 -1.83
N SER A 68 15.13 1.72 -2.95
CA SER A 68 14.03 2.30 -3.73
C SER A 68 12.76 2.38 -2.87
N TYR A 69 12.09 3.52 -2.90
CA TYR A 69 10.84 3.78 -2.17
C TYR A 69 9.74 4.09 -3.19
N MET A 70 9.10 3.03 -3.66
CA MET A 70 8.04 3.07 -4.67
C MET A 70 6.71 3.39 -3.98
N THR A 71 5.86 4.21 -4.60
CA THR A 71 4.57 4.59 -4.01
C THR A 71 3.41 4.35 -4.98
N ALA A 72 2.23 4.07 -4.43
CA ALA A 72 0.96 4.23 -5.12
C ALA A 72 0.23 5.44 -4.53
N ILE A 73 -0.67 6.05 -5.29
CA ILE A 73 -1.51 7.16 -4.81
C ILE A 73 -2.75 6.61 -4.10
N GLY A 74 -3.14 7.20 -2.96
CA GLY A 74 -4.38 6.89 -2.24
C GLY A 74 -5.38 8.05 -2.25
N ASN A 75 -6.53 7.85 -1.58
CA ASN A 75 -7.59 8.85 -1.48
C ASN A 75 -7.13 10.12 -0.75
N HIS A 76 -6.32 9.98 0.31
CA HIS A 76 -5.74 11.12 1.04
C HIS A 76 -4.71 11.93 0.26
N GLU A 77 -4.26 11.43 -0.89
CA GLU A 77 -3.45 12.19 -1.83
C GLU A 77 -4.28 12.79 -2.97
N ARG A 78 -5.32 12.09 -3.46
CA ARG A 78 -5.98 12.40 -4.75
C ARG A 78 -7.39 12.98 -4.67
N ASP A 79 -8.20 12.60 -3.69
CA ASP A 79 -9.64 12.79 -3.77
C ASP A 79 -10.06 14.22 -3.42
N TYR A 80 -10.75 14.85 -4.36
CA TYR A 80 -11.37 16.15 -4.19
C TYR A 80 -12.44 16.37 -5.26
N ALA A 81 -13.48 17.13 -4.94
CA ALA A 81 -14.53 17.47 -5.90
C ALA A 81 -13.96 18.20 -7.13
N ASP A 82 -14.51 17.90 -8.31
CA ASP A 82 -14.14 18.51 -9.61
C ASP A 82 -12.66 18.39 -10.00
N SER A 83 -11.92 17.44 -9.41
CA SER A 83 -10.49 17.22 -9.67
C SER A 83 -10.18 16.14 -10.70
N GLY A 84 -11.19 15.40 -11.18
CA GLY A 84 -11.01 14.22 -12.04
C GLY A 84 -10.86 12.88 -11.32
N SER A 85 -10.87 12.87 -9.97
CA SER A 85 -10.96 11.63 -9.19
C SER A 85 -12.30 10.91 -9.46
N VAL A 86 -12.27 9.58 -9.39
CA VAL A 86 -13.48 8.73 -9.39
C VAL A 86 -14.30 8.95 -8.12
N TYR A 87 -13.64 9.22 -7.01
CA TYR A 87 -14.27 9.47 -5.72
C TYR A 87 -14.25 10.97 -5.43
N LEU A 88 -15.43 11.50 -5.11
CA LEU A 88 -15.65 12.94 -4.92
C LEU A 88 -15.63 13.33 -3.44
N THR A 89 -14.80 12.66 -2.64
CA THR A 89 -14.61 12.97 -1.22
C THR A 89 -13.61 14.13 -1.07
N PRO A 90 -13.61 14.86 0.05
CA PRO A 90 -12.63 15.90 0.31
C PRO A 90 -11.33 15.36 0.95
N ASP A 91 -11.04 14.06 0.85
CA ASP A 91 -10.05 13.37 1.69
C ASP A 91 -8.62 13.89 1.50
N SER A 92 -8.29 14.40 0.31
CA SER A 92 -6.99 15.03 0.05
C SER A 92 -6.85 16.44 0.63
N GLY A 93 -7.92 17.01 1.21
CA GLY A 93 -7.94 18.38 1.71
C GLY A 93 -7.64 19.45 0.64
N GLY A 94 -7.84 19.11 -0.63
CA GLY A 94 -7.60 20.02 -1.77
C GLY A 94 -6.24 19.81 -2.45
N GLU A 95 -5.45 18.82 -2.04
CA GLU A 95 -4.16 18.52 -2.67
C GLU A 95 -4.30 17.99 -4.10
N CYS A 96 -5.38 17.25 -4.39
CA CYS A 96 -5.73 16.77 -5.73
C CYS A 96 -4.56 16.06 -6.47
N GLY A 97 -3.71 15.33 -5.74
CA GLY A 97 -2.56 14.59 -6.26
C GLY A 97 -1.30 15.42 -6.50
N VAL A 98 -1.36 16.76 -6.42
CA VAL A 98 -0.25 17.63 -6.83
C VAL A 98 1.01 17.44 -5.96
N PRO A 99 0.93 17.42 -4.61
CA PRO A 99 2.12 17.19 -3.78
C PRO A 99 2.70 15.79 -3.98
N TYR A 100 1.83 14.76 -4.08
CA TYR A 100 2.24 13.39 -4.33
C TYR A 100 3.12 13.28 -5.59
N GLU A 101 2.64 13.79 -6.73
CA GLU A 101 3.40 13.74 -7.99
C GLU A 101 4.69 14.56 -7.96
N CYS A 102 4.73 15.63 -7.15
CA CYS A 102 5.90 16.48 -7.03
C CYS A 102 7.00 15.83 -6.17
N TYR A 103 6.62 15.18 -5.07
CA TYR A 103 7.58 14.56 -4.14
C TYR A 103 7.98 13.15 -4.56
N PHE A 104 7.10 12.42 -5.24
CA PHE A 104 7.31 11.04 -5.67
C PHE A 104 7.23 10.92 -7.20
N PRO A 105 8.33 11.19 -7.92
CA PRO A 105 8.40 11.05 -9.36
C PRO A 105 8.50 9.56 -9.75
N MET A 106 7.38 8.84 -9.63
CA MET A 106 7.24 7.46 -10.07
C MET A 106 7.40 7.36 -11.59
N PRO A 107 7.73 6.18 -12.15
CA PRO A 107 7.93 5.98 -13.60
C PRO A 107 6.58 5.94 -14.35
N THR A 108 5.80 7.01 -14.20
CA THR A 108 4.47 7.17 -14.79
C THR A 108 4.60 7.69 -16.22
N SER A 109 3.61 7.33 -17.04
CA SER A 109 3.63 7.70 -18.47
C SER A 109 3.39 9.20 -18.70
N LEU A 110 2.54 9.82 -17.88
CA LEU A 110 2.13 11.21 -17.97
C LEU A 110 1.73 11.72 -16.58
N LYS A 111 1.60 13.05 -16.48
CA LYS A 111 1.01 13.74 -15.34
C LYS A 111 -0.47 13.32 -15.17
N ASP A 112 -0.93 13.23 -13.92
CA ASP A 112 -2.27 12.75 -13.53
C ASP A 112 -2.57 11.33 -14.06
N LYS A 113 -1.51 10.53 -14.25
CA LYS A 113 -1.57 9.11 -14.60
C LYS A 113 -0.66 8.29 -13.66
N PRO A 114 -0.95 8.23 -12.35
CA PRO A 114 -0.03 7.70 -11.34
C PRO A 114 0.08 6.16 -11.32
N TRP A 115 -0.42 5.47 -12.34
CA TRP A 115 -0.23 4.03 -12.52
C TRP A 115 1.01 3.74 -13.37
N TYR A 116 1.70 2.66 -13.05
CA TYR A 116 2.94 2.27 -13.70
C TYR A 116 3.22 0.79 -13.51
N SER A 117 4.19 0.27 -14.26
CA SER A 117 4.79 -1.02 -13.99
C SER A 117 6.31 -0.92 -13.98
N ILE A 118 6.94 -1.78 -13.19
CA ILE A 118 8.40 -1.90 -13.13
C ILE A 118 8.82 -3.35 -13.05
N GLU A 119 10.00 -3.64 -13.57
CA GLU A 119 10.70 -4.89 -13.33
C GLU A 119 11.67 -4.69 -12.18
N GLN A 120 11.59 -5.53 -11.16
CA GLN A 120 12.60 -5.60 -10.12
C GLN A 120 13.13 -7.02 -10.01
N GLY A 121 14.28 -7.23 -10.64
CA GLY A 121 14.85 -8.58 -10.79
C GLY A 121 13.91 -9.47 -11.60
N PRO A 122 13.49 -10.63 -11.09
CA PRO A 122 12.60 -11.56 -11.79
C PRO A 122 11.10 -11.23 -11.63
N VAL A 123 10.75 -10.14 -10.95
CA VAL A 123 9.37 -9.81 -10.59
C VAL A 123 8.88 -8.58 -11.36
N HIS A 124 7.78 -8.76 -12.07
CA HIS A 124 7.00 -7.67 -12.67
C HIS A 124 6.00 -7.13 -11.65
N PHE A 125 6.10 -5.84 -11.32
CA PHE A 125 5.14 -5.16 -10.47
C PHE A 125 4.25 -4.26 -11.33
N THR A 126 2.94 -4.37 -11.13
CA THR A 126 1.96 -3.41 -11.66
C THR A 126 1.34 -2.63 -10.50
N VAL A 127 1.38 -1.31 -10.59
CA VAL A 127 0.81 -0.38 -9.61
C VAL A 127 -0.34 0.35 -10.30
N ILE A 128 -1.53 0.22 -9.72
CA ILE A 128 -2.75 0.88 -10.18
C ILE A 128 -3.13 2.02 -9.23
N SER A 129 -3.94 2.95 -9.72
CA SER A 129 -4.61 3.96 -8.93
C SER A 129 -6.10 3.68 -8.84
N THR A 130 -6.57 3.46 -7.62
CA THR A 130 -7.99 3.30 -7.30
C THR A 130 -8.78 4.59 -7.46
N GLU A 131 -8.10 5.73 -7.34
CA GLU A 131 -8.73 7.07 -7.40
C GLU A 131 -8.94 7.57 -8.83
N HIS A 132 -8.41 6.85 -9.82
CA HIS A 132 -8.64 7.09 -11.25
C HIS A 132 -9.47 5.96 -11.85
N LYS A 133 -10.09 6.19 -13.01
CA LYS A 133 -10.91 5.16 -13.65
C LYS A 133 -10.08 3.90 -13.90
N TRP A 134 -10.48 2.78 -13.30
CA TRP A 134 -9.82 1.46 -13.40
C TRP A 134 -10.74 0.35 -13.93
N THR A 135 -11.97 0.71 -14.36
CA THR A 135 -12.93 -0.24 -14.94
C THR A 135 -12.50 -0.72 -16.34
N PRO A 136 -13.07 -1.83 -16.86
CA PRO A 136 -12.76 -2.29 -18.21
C PRO A 136 -12.92 -1.20 -19.26
N GLY A 137 -11.91 -1.05 -20.13
CA GLY A 137 -11.82 0.05 -21.11
C GLY A 137 -11.23 1.34 -20.56
N SER A 138 -10.73 1.34 -19.32
CA SER A 138 -9.80 2.37 -18.83
C SER A 138 -8.38 2.15 -19.35
N GLU A 139 -7.48 3.08 -19.02
CA GLU A 139 -6.06 2.95 -19.33
C GLU A 139 -5.32 2.00 -18.35
N GLN A 140 -5.98 1.59 -17.27
CA GLN A 140 -5.44 0.74 -16.21
C GLN A 140 -5.97 -0.68 -16.39
N VAL A 141 -5.39 -1.41 -17.34
CA VAL A 141 -5.75 -2.81 -17.58
C VAL A 141 -4.51 -3.65 -17.26
N ASP A 142 -4.44 -4.14 -16.03
CA ASP A 142 -3.94 -5.48 -15.63
C ASP A 142 -3.45 -5.49 -14.16
N LEU A 143 -4.06 -6.36 -13.34
CA LEU A 143 -3.64 -6.78 -11.98
C LEU A 143 -4.04 -5.87 -10.78
N VAL A 144 -4.22 -6.49 -9.60
CA VAL A 144 -4.82 -5.89 -8.39
C VAL A 144 -3.98 -6.16 -7.14
N LEU A 145 -3.63 -5.09 -6.43
CA LEU A 145 -3.08 -5.09 -5.05
C LEU A 145 -3.96 -4.13 -4.23
N PHE A 146 -4.26 -4.46 -2.96
CA PHE A 146 -5.21 -3.70 -2.13
C PHE A 146 -4.52 -3.04 -0.93
N GLY A 147 -4.82 -1.76 -0.69
CA GLY A 147 -4.50 -0.99 0.52
C GLY A 147 -5.79 -0.47 1.19
N HIS A 148 -5.74 0.71 1.81
CA HIS A 148 -6.89 1.47 2.37
C HIS A 148 -7.57 0.90 3.63
N VAL A 149 -7.83 -0.40 3.71
CA VAL A 149 -8.37 -1.00 4.95
C VAL A 149 -7.24 -1.17 5.95
N HIS A 150 -7.35 -0.57 7.13
CA HIS A 150 -6.31 -0.55 8.16
C HIS A 150 -6.22 -1.85 8.96
N ASN A 151 -6.08 -2.96 8.26
CA ASN A 151 -5.80 -4.27 8.84
C ASN A 151 -4.93 -5.11 7.87
N TYR A 152 -4.60 -6.32 8.30
CA TYR A 152 -3.97 -7.32 7.44
C TYR A 152 -4.96 -8.41 7.11
N GLU A 153 -5.09 -8.72 5.82
CA GLU A 153 -5.90 -9.83 5.33
C GLU A 153 -5.24 -10.49 4.14
N ARG A 154 -5.33 -11.83 4.07
CA ARG A 154 -4.92 -12.57 2.89
C ARG A 154 -6.03 -13.52 2.48
N THR A 155 -6.24 -13.68 1.18
CA THR A 155 -7.15 -14.68 0.64
C THR A 155 -6.41 -15.97 0.33
N CYS A 156 -7.14 -17.06 0.14
CA CYS A 156 -6.61 -18.16 -0.68
C CYS A 156 -6.46 -17.71 -2.15
N ALA A 157 -5.95 -18.55 -3.06
CA ALA A 157 -5.95 -18.23 -4.48
C ALA A 157 -7.40 -18.18 -4.97
N VAL A 158 -7.94 -17.00 -5.31
CA VAL A 158 -9.38 -16.78 -5.54
C VAL A 158 -9.64 -16.33 -6.97
N TYR A 159 -10.62 -16.96 -7.63
CA TYR A 159 -11.14 -16.51 -8.92
C TYR A 159 -12.67 -16.53 -8.92
N ARG A 160 -13.30 -15.40 -9.26
CA ARG A 160 -14.76 -15.21 -9.24
C ARG A 160 -15.42 -15.63 -7.92
N GLY A 161 -14.82 -15.20 -6.80
CA GLY A 161 -15.33 -15.49 -5.45
C GLY A 161 -15.19 -16.95 -5.00
N LYS A 162 -14.45 -17.79 -5.73
CA LYS A 162 -14.20 -19.19 -5.38
C LYS A 162 -12.72 -19.44 -5.11
N CYS A 163 -12.44 -20.09 -3.99
CA CYS A 163 -11.12 -20.60 -3.66
C CYS A 163 -10.69 -21.68 -4.67
N LYS A 164 -9.53 -21.51 -5.30
CA LYS A 164 -8.94 -22.42 -6.29
C LYS A 164 -7.78 -23.22 -5.74
N ALA A 165 -6.99 -22.62 -4.86
CA ALA A 165 -5.91 -23.28 -4.13
C ALA A 165 -5.69 -22.61 -2.77
N ARG A 166 -5.24 -23.38 -1.78
CA ARG A 166 -4.85 -22.90 -0.45
C ARG A 166 -3.35 -23.10 -0.24
N PRO A 167 -2.70 -22.26 0.58
CA PRO A 167 -1.29 -22.45 0.88
C PRO A 167 -1.07 -23.72 1.72
N THR A 168 0.12 -24.28 1.60
CA THR A 168 0.66 -25.29 2.53
C THR A 168 1.76 -24.67 3.36
N LYS A 169 1.83 -24.98 4.65
CA LYS A 169 2.93 -24.54 5.50
C LYS A 169 4.19 -25.37 5.23
N ASP A 170 5.30 -24.70 5.02
CA ASP A 170 6.61 -25.35 4.95
C ASP A 170 7.13 -25.74 6.35
N GLU A 171 8.33 -26.31 6.41
CA GLU A 171 8.97 -26.75 7.66
C GLU A 171 9.18 -25.61 8.68
N ASN A 172 9.19 -24.35 8.22
CA ASN A 172 9.33 -23.15 9.04
C ASN A 172 7.98 -22.48 9.37
N GLY A 173 6.87 -23.09 8.98
CA GLY A 173 5.52 -22.54 9.16
C GLY A 173 5.15 -21.45 8.16
N VAL A 174 5.96 -21.22 7.13
CA VAL A 174 5.72 -20.21 6.08
C VAL A 174 4.73 -20.77 5.07
N ASP A 175 3.73 -19.98 4.72
CA ASP A 175 2.76 -20.36 3.70
C ASP A 175 3.37 -20.35 2.31
N THR A 176 3.24 -21.48 1.62
CA THR A 176 3.77 -21.71 0.27
C THR A 176 2.64 -22.12 -0.67
N PHE A 177 2.66 -21.57 -1.88
CA PHE A 177 1.76 -21.97 -2.97
C PHE A 177 2.55 -22.73 -4.04
N ASP A 178 1.94 -23.78 -4.58
CA ASP A 178 2.47 -24.46 -5.77
C ASP A 178 2.29 -23.57 -7.00
N ASN A 179 3.38 -22.91 -7.41
CA ASN A 179 3.40 -22.02 -8.57
C ASN A 179 3.66 -22.76 -9.90
N SER A 180 3.81 -24.10 -9.89
CA SER A 180 3.99 -24.88 -11.13
C SER A 180 2.72 -24.95 -11.98
N ASN A 181 1.55 -24.78 -11.34
CA ASN A 181 0.24 -24.78 -11.98
C ASN A 181 -0.62 -23.62 -11.43
N TYR A 182 -0.39 -22.42 -11.96
CA TYR A 182 -1.06 -21.20 -11.53
C TYR A 182 -2.58 -21.29 -11.73
N SER A 183 -3.33 -21.34 -10.63
CA SER A 183 -4.78 -21.58 -10.65
C SER A 183 -5.63 -20.32 -10.49
N ALA A 184 -5.15 -19.34 -9.71
CA ALA A 184 -5.77 -18.04 -9.46
C ALA A 184 -4.80 -17.11 -8.70
N PRO A 185 -5.03 -15.77 -8.71
CA PRO A 185 -4.28 -14.85 -7.87
C PRO A 185 -4.61 -14.99 -6.39
N VAL A 186 -3.62 -14.72 -5.54
CA VAL A 186 -3.78 -14.49 -4.10
C VAL A 186 -3.92 -12.99 -3.89
N GLN A 187 -4.89 -12.56 -3.09
CA GLN A 187 -5.10 -11.16 -2.75
C GLN A 187 -4.64 -10.94 -1.32
N ALA A 188 -3.97 -9.81 -1.08
CA ALA A 188 -3.54 -9.40 0.24
C ALA A 188 -3.81 -7.91 0.45
N VAL A 189 -4.14 -7.55 1.68
CA VAL A 189 -4.39 -6.19 2.16
C VAL A 189 -3.30 -5.85 3.16
N PHE A 190 -2.66 -4.68 2.97
CA PHE A 190 -1.54 -4.22 3.80
C PHE A 190 -1.74 -2.79 4.31
N GLY A 191 -2.80 -2.51 5.07
CA GLY A 191 -3.11 -1.15 5.53
C GLY A 191 -2.70 -0.82 6.98
N MET A 192 -2.09 -1.74 7.74
CA MET A 192 -1.86 -1.56 9.18
C MET A 192 -0.65 -0.69 9.58
N ALA A 193 -0.06 0.06 8.66
CA ALA A 193 1.27 0.65 8.83
C ALA A 193 1.34 1.95 9.65
N GLY A 194 0.23 2.47 10.18
CA GLY A 194 0.30 3.69 10.99
C GLY A 194 -1.00 4.23 11.54
N PHE A 195 -2.09 4.13 10.79
CA PHE A 195 -3.41 4.62 11.22
C PHE A 195 -4.05 3.68 12.25
N THR A 196 -5.12 4.14 12.91
CA THR A 196 -5.93 3.30 13.81
C THR A 196 -6.47 2.09 13.06
N LEU A 197 -6.37 0.90 13.68
CA LEU A 197 -6.80 -0.34 13.06
C LEU A 197 -8.32 -0.38 12.87
N ASP A 198 -8.75 -0.86 11.70
CA ASP A 198 -10.15 -1.10 11.41
C ASP A 198 -10.63 -2.42 12.03
N GLU A 199 -11.86 -2.44 12.56
CA GLU A 199 -12.47 -3.68 13.03
C GLU A 199 -12.86 -4.59 11.85
N PHE A 200 -12.63 -5.90 11.99
CA PHE A 200 -13.10 -6.87 11.03
C PHE A 200 -14.63 -6.96 11.04
N SER A 201 -15.26 -6.81 9.87
CA SER A 201 -16.72 -7.04 9.77
C SER A 201 -17.07 -8.49 10.17
N PRO A 202 -18.01 -8.71 11.10
CA PRO A 202 -18.38 -10.05 11.58
C PRO A 202 -19.00 -10.95 10.50
N ILE A 203 -19.48 -10.36 9.40
CA ILE A 203 -20.07 -11.11 8.26
C ILE A 203 -18.99 -11.81 7.42
N LEU A 204 -17.76 -11.29 7.39
CA LEU A 204 -16.69 -11.76 6.51
C LEU A 204 -15.77 -12.82 7.15
N VAL A 205 -15.81 -12.97 8.48
CA VAL A 205 -15.01 -13.96 9.24
C VAL A 205 -15.42 -15.41 8.91
N ASN A 206 -16.62 -15.63 8.38
CA ASN A 206 -17.14 -16.97 8.01
C ASN A 206 -17.00 -17.32 6.51
N SER A 207 -16.26 -16.52 5.72
CA SER A 207 -16.05 -16.83 4.31
C SER A 207 -14.92 -17.84 4.12
N ASN A 208 -15.15 -18.92 3.34
CA ASN A 208 -14.18 -19.99 3.05
C ASN A 208 -12.91 -19.54 2.29
N THR A 209 -12.76 -18.23 2.06
CA THR A 209 -11.75 -17.60 1.20
C THR A 209 -10.71 -16.77 1.97
N ARG A 210 -10.88 -16.54 3.28
CA ARG A 210 -10.04 -15.63 4.08
C ARG A 210 -9.13 -16.41 5.05
N GLU A 211 -7.90 -15.95 5.21
CA GLU A 211 -6.97 -16.34 6.27
C GLU A 211 -6.45 -15.06 6.95
N VAL A 212 -6.44 -15.04 8.29
CA VAL A 212 -5.90 -13.94 9.10
C VAL A 212 -4.66 -14.48 9.82
N GLU A 213 -3.51 -13.85 9.63
CA GLU A 213 -2.26 -14.20 10.30
C GLU A 213 -1.59 -12.96 10.91
N ASP A 214 -0.85 -13.14 12.00
CA ASP A 214 -0.25 -12.04 12.78
C ASP A 214 1.12 -11.57 12.26
N SER A 215 1.68 -12.21 11.22
CA SER A 215 2.95 -11.79 10.61
C SER A 215 3.12 -12.34 9.19
N PHE A 216 3.72 -11.56 8.28
CA PHE A 216 3.90 -11.97 6.89
C PHE A 216 5.22 -11.46 6.30
N ARG A 217 5.94 -12.35 5.62
CA ARG A 217 7.12 -12.05 4.80
C ARG A 217 6.94 -12.75 3.46
N ILE A 218 6.87 -11.99 2.36
CA ILE A 218 6.97 -12.58 1.02
C ILE A 218 8.45 -12.79 0.72
N ILE A 219 8.88 -14.05 0.68
CA ILE A 219 10.20 -14.41 0.14
C ILE A 219 9.98 -14.84 -1.31
N MET A 220 10.19 -13.92 -2.25
CA MET A 220 10.26 -14.27 -3.67
C MET A 220 11.68 -14.77 -3.96
N LYS A 221 11.83 -16.09 -4.14
CA LYS A 221 13.08 -16.73 -4.55
C LYS A 221 13.17 -16.81 -6.06
#